data_AF-A0A9D2CJU5-F1
#
_entry.id   AF-A0A9D2CJU5-F1
#
_cell.length_a   1.000
_cell.length_b   1.000
_cell.length_c   1.000
_cell.angle_alpha   90.00
_cell.angle_beta   90.00
_cell.angle_gamma   90.00
#
_symmetry.space_group_name_H-M   'P 1'
#
loop_
_entity.id
_entity.type
_entity.pdbx_description
1 polymer ?
#
loop_
_entity_poly.entity_id
_entity_poly.type
_entity_poly.pdbx_seq_one_letter_code
_entity_poly.pdbx_strand_id
1 'polypeptide(L)'
;MRTIQIDNDTYQVPADWDELTPDQLRYLARITREEQPIGQLKLLMLLYCLRARVARHPKLWKPLIHLKVGTESPRVRIRIRRKSYWLTPEEVNLMADQFGWLVTSRKGEYCLQPLRTVNPCPVLRIRLHRLKGPDDNLFDITFEQYMYMQTYLDALAADPAKLDCLLACLWHTGRRFDINRLEHDAKIIRHLPAEVKMMLYWFILGSIQNFADCYPRVFSGGSGKIAGNVLDSQFRLLDSLAAHDMTKKDDVRRGLFIDALYAMDEQLRIQEEMKEKMQRR
;
A
#
# COMPACT_ATOMS: atom_id res chain seq x y z
N MET A 1 0.53 -2.85 -17.92
CA MET A 1 -0.79 -2.44 -18.40
C MET A 1 -1.45 -3.66 -19.01
N ARG A 2 -2.70 -3.94 -18.67
CA ARG A 2 -3.45 -5.09 -19.19
C ARG A 2 -4.43 -4.66 -20.26
N THR A 3 -4.52 -5.48 -21.30
CA THR A 3 -5.39 -5.23 -22.43
C THR A 3 -6.75 -5.90 -22.23
N ILE A 4 -7.84 -5.14 -22.36
CA ILE A 4 -9.21 -5.64 -22.40
C ILE A 4 -9.75 -5.44 -23.82
N GLN A 5 -10.36 -6.48 -24.38
CA GLN A 5 -11.12 -6.38 -25.63
C GLN A 5 -12.60 -6.28 -25.31
N ILE A 6 -13.27 -5.30 -25.93
CA ILE A 6 -14.71 -5.11 -25.88
C ILE A 6 -15.19 -5.03 -27.33
N ASP A 7 -15.91 -6.06 -27.77
CA ASP A 7 -16.21 -6.31 -29.19
C ASP A 7 -14.92 -6.27 -30.05
N ASN A 8 -14.80 -5.32 -30.96
CA ASN A 8 -13.62 -5.13 -31.83
C ASN A 8 -12.66 -4.04 -31.32
N ASP A 9 -12.93 -3.45 -30.14
CA ASP A 9 -12.13 -2.36 -29.59
C ASP A 9 -11.24 -2.82 -28.43
N THR A 10 -10.02 -2.30 -28.43
CA THR A 10 -8.99 -2.66 -27.45
C THR A 10 -8.76 -1.51 -26.47
N TYR A 11 -8.89 -1.80 -25.18
CA TYR A 11 -8.69 -0.86 -24.08
C TYR A 11 -7.54 -1.30 -23.19
N GLN A 12 -6.86 -0.34 -22.55
CA GLN A 12 -5.80 -0.60 -21.58
C GLN A 12 -6.31 -0.25 -20.18
N VAL A 13 -6.09 -1.15 -19.22
CA VAL A 13 -6.37 -0.96 -17.80
C VAL A 13 -5.12 -1.26 -16.98
N PRO A 14 -5.01 -0.72 -15.76
CA PRO A 14 -3.92 -1.05 -14.84
C PRO A 14 -3.90 -2.55 -14.51
N ALA A 15 -2.72 -3.16 -14.57
CA ALA A 15 -2.52 -4.55 -14.17
C ALA A 15 -2.14 -4.67 -12.69
N ASP A 16 -1.51 -3.64 -12.13
CA ASP A 16 -0.93 -3.63 -10.78
C ASP A 16 -1.08 -2.26 -10.10
N TRP A 17 -0.78 -2.19 -8.80
CA TRP A 17 -0.90 -0.97 -7.97
C TRP A 17 -0.02 0.19 -8.44
N ASP A 18 1.16 -0.10 -8.99
CA ASP A 18 2.11 0.93 -9.45
C ASP A 18 1.68 1.57 -10.78
N GLU A 19 0.85 0.88 -11.56
CA GLU A 19 0.31 1.39 -12.82
C GLU A 19 -0.89 2.32 -12.63
N LEU A 20 -1.44 2.40 -11.40
CA LEU A 20 -2.51 3.33 -11.08
C LEU A 20 -2.00 4.77 -11.09
N THR A 21 -2.68 5.61 -11.85
CA THR A 21 -2.45 7.06 -11.82
C THR A 21 -2.93 7.66 -10.49
N PRO A 22 -2.38 8.82 -10.06
CA PRO A 22 -2.81 9.49 -8.84
C PRO A 22 -4.32 9.77 -8.76
N ASP A 23 -4.97 10.08 -9.90
CA ASP A 23 -6.42 10.31 -9.95
C ASP A 23 -7.22 9.01 -9.75
N GLN A 24 -6.77 7.90 -10.32
CA GLN A 24 -7.38 6.58 -10.10
C GLN A 24 -7.23 6.14 -8.64
N LEU A 25 -6.09 6.39 -8.02
CA LEU A 25 -5.88 6.13 -6.60
C LEU A 25 -6.77 6.99 -5.70
N ARG A 26 -6.94 8.29 -6.02
CA ARG A 26 -7.86 9.18 -5.28
C ARG A 26 -9.29 8.68 -5.38
N TYR A 27 -9.69 8.23 -6.58
CA TYR A 27 -11.00 7.65 -6.77
C TYR A 27 -11.18 6.38 -5.95
N LEU A 28 -10.18 5.47 -5.96
CA LEU A 28 -10.17 4.26 -5.14
C LEU A 28 -10.31 4.61 -3.65
N ALA A 29 -9.49 5.54 -3.13
CA ALA A 29 -9.53 5.99 -1.74
C ALA A 29 -10.88 6.59 -1.33
N ARG A 30 -11.60 7.19 -2.29
CA ARG A 30 -12.95 7.72 -2.05
C ARG A 30 -13.98 6.60 -1.97
N ILE A 31 -14.00 5.69 -2.95
CA ILE A 31 -14.99 4.60 -2.98
C ILE A 31 -14.80 3.58 -1.86
N THR A 32 -13.59 3.47 -1.31
CA THR A 32 -13.29 2.56 -0.18
C THR A 32 -13.74 3.09 1.18
N ARG A 33 -14.10 4.38 1.28
CA ARG A 33 -14.73 4.91 2.49
C ARG A 33 -16.21 4.58 2.58
N GLU A 34 -16.85 4.42 1.43
CA GLU A 34 -18.21 3.94 1.35
C GLU A 34 -18.13 2.42 1.55
N GLU A 35 -18.85 1.86 2.53
CA GLU A 35 -18.90 0.41 2.74
C GLU A 35 -19.57 -0.28 1.55
N GLN A 36 -18.81 -0.50 0.47
CA GLN A 36 -19.30 -1.09 -0.75
C GLN A 36 -18.85 -2.55 -0.87
N PRO A 37 -19.70 -3.46 -1.38
CA PRO A 37 -19.30 -4.81 -1.70
C PRO A 37 -18.11 -4.83 -2.68
N ILE A 38 -17.21 -5.80 -2.53
CA ILE A 38 -15.98 -5.89 -3.36
C ILE A 38 -16.28 -5.93 -4.86
N GLY A 39 -17.32 -6.67 -5.26
CA GLY A 39 -17.73 -6.71 -6.67
C GLY A 39 -18.10 -5.33 -7.20
N GLN A 40 -18.73 -4.49 -6.38
CA GLN A 40 -19.07 -3.12 -6.73
C GLN A 40 -17.82 -2.23 -6.78
N LEU A 41 -16.87 -2.40 -5.86
CA LEU A 41 -15.59 -1.69 -5.87
C LEU A 41 -14.80 -1.97 -7.16
N LYS A 42 -14.66 -3.25 -7.54
CA LYS A 42 -13.99 -3.67 -8.78
C LYS A 42 -14.67 -3.07 -10.01
N LEU A 43 -16.01 -3.11 -10.05
CA LEU A 43 -16.81 -2.54 -11.14
C LEU A 43 -16.60 -1.02 -11.25
N LEU A 44 -16.65 -0.30 -10.14
CA LEU A 44 -16.43 1.16 -10.13
C LEU A 44 -15.03 1.52 -10.62
N MET A 45 -14.01 0.75 -10.21
CA MET A 45 -12.64 0.94 -10.69
C MET A 45 -12.50 0.69 -12.19
N LEU A 46 -13.10 -0.38 -12.72
CA LEU A 46 -13.13 -0.66 -14.15
C LEU A 46 -13.77 0.49 -14.93
N LEU A 47 -14.95 0.96 -14.49
CA LEU A 47 -15.67 2.05 -15.13
C LEU A 47 -14.87 3.35 -15.10
N TYR A 48 -14.22 3.66 -13.97
CA TYR A 48 -13.40 4.85 -13.85
C TYR A 48 -12.17 4.80 -14.77
N CYS A 49 -11.46 3.66 -14.83
CA CYS A 49 -10.30 3.47 -15.69
C CYS A 49 -10.65 3.59 -17.18
N LEU A 50 -11.79 3.03 -17.59
CA LEU A 50 -12.29 3.13 -18.96
C LEU A 50 -12.93 4.49 -19.29
N ARG A 51 -13.14 5.36 -18.29
CA ARG A 51 -13.97 6.57 -18.38
C ARG A 51 -15.36 6.25 -18.95
N ALA A 52 -15.91 5.13 -18.48
CA ALA A 52 -17.17 4.58 -18.93
C ALA A 52 -18.35 5.10 -18.08
N ARG A 53 -19.52 5.20 -18.70
CA ARG A 53 -20.79 5.52 -18.04
C ARG A 53 -21.78 4.41 -18.32
N VAL A 54 -22.38 3.86 -17.27
CA VAL A 54 -23.44 2.86 -17.38
C VAL A 54 -24.77 3.59 -17.31
N ALA A 55 -25.69 3.30 -18.24
CA ALA A 55 -27.08 3.72 -18.08
C ALA A 55 -27.63 3.00 -16.83
N ARG A 56 -28.11 3.76 -15.82
CA ARG A 56 -28.57 3.21 -14.53
C ARG A 56 -29.52 2.02 -14.76
N HIS A 57 -29.02 0.80 -14.53
CA HIS A 57 -29.79 -0.43 -14.71
C HIS A 57 -29.94 -1.14 -13.36
N PRO A 58 -31.17 -1.40 -12.88
CA PRO A 58 -31.42 -1.85 -11.51
C PRO A 58 -30.79 -3.21 -11.14
N LYS A 59 -30.40 -4.04 -12.11
CA LYS A 59 -29.76 -5.34 -11.86
C LYS A 59 -28.25 -5.28 -11.54
N LEU A 60 -27.54 -4.22 -11.93
CA LEU A 60 -26.10 -4.06 -11.63
C LEU A 60 -25.83 -3.41 -10.28
N TRP A 61 -26.84 -2.73 -9.71
CA TRP A 61 -26.71 -1.89 -8.51
C TRP A 61 -27.41 -2.49 -7.28
N LYS A 62 -27.97 -3.71 -7.38
CA LYS A 62 -28.49 -4.45 -6.22
C LYS A 62 -27.38 -5.33 -5.63
N PRO A 63 -27.31 -5.48 -4.29
CA PRO A 63 -26.19 -6.14 -3.61
C PRO A 63 -26.10 -7.66 -3.76
N LEU A 64 -26.97 -8.31 -4.53
CA LEU A 64 -26.81 -9.71 -4.92
C LEU A 64 -27.22 -9.88 -6.37
N ILE A 65 -26.25 -10.17 -7.24
CA ILE A 65 -26.54 -10.86 -8.50
C ILE A 65 -26.88 -12.29 -8.10
N HIS A 66 -28.15 -12.55 -7.76
CA HIS A 66 -28.66 -13.92 -7.74
C HIS A 66 -28.70 -14.41 -9.18
N LEU A 67 -27.58 -14.99 -9.61
CA LEU A 67 -27.46 -15.72 -10.87
C LEU A 67 -28.37 -16.94 -10.80
N LYS A 68 -29.54 -16.88 -11.44
CA LYS A 68 -30.22 -18.10 -11.87
C LYS A 68 -29.49 -18.59 -13.11
N VAL A 69 -28.70 -19.65 -12.94
CA VAL A 69 -28.08 -20.37 -14.05
C VAL A 69 -29.18 -20.78 -15.03
N GLY A 70 -29.07 -20.36 -16.30
CA GLY A 70 -30.00 -20.72 -17.37
C GLY A 70 -30.97 -19.65 -17.88
N THR A 71 -30.85 -18.38 -17.46
CA THR A 71 -31.63 -17.27 -18.06
C THR A 71 -30.71 -16.17 -18.58
N GLU A 72 -30.81 -15.79 -19.85
CA GLU A 72 -30.02 -14.68 -20.43
C GLU A 72 -30.30 -13.37 -19.68
N SER A 73 -29.29 -12.87 -18.97
CA SER A 73 -29.35 -11.56 -18.33
C SER A 73 -29.49 -10.47 -19.39
N PRO A 74 -30.40 -9.48 -19.24
CA PRO A 74 -30.57 -8.42 -20.22
C PRO A 74 -29.27 -7.62 -20.36
N ARG A 75 -28.83 -7.42 -21.60
CA ARG A 75 -27.65 -6.60 -21.95
C ARG A 75 -27.84 -5.17 -21.47
N VAL A 76 -26.80 -4.61 -20.85
CA VAL A 76 -26.74 -3.23 -20.37
C VAL A 76 -25.93 -2.39 -21.33
N ARG A 77 -26.42 -1.17 -21.60
CA ARG A 77 -25.70 -0.20 -22.43
C ARG A 77 -24.60 0.48 -21.61
N ILE A 78 -23.35 0.22 -21.96
CA ILE A 78 -22.16 0.86 -21.39
C ILE A 78 -21.55 1.79 -22.43
N ARG A 79 -21.48 3.08 -22.10
CA ARG A 79 -20.85 4.08 -22.96
C ARG A 79 -19.42 4.29 -22.53
N ILE A 80 -18.47 3.93 -23.38
CA ILE A 80 -17.03 4.17 -23.17
C ILE A 80 -16.61 5.30 -24.10
N ARG A 81 -16.25 6.45 -23.53
CA ARG A 81 -15.95 7.68 -24.29
C ARG A 81 -17.07 8.05 -25.28
N ARG A 82 -16.85 7.85 -26.59
CA ARG A 82 -17.80 8.15 -27.66
C ARG A 82 -18.58 6.93 -28.17
N LYS A 83 -18.17 5.71 -27.81
CA LYS A 83 -18.78 4.45 -28.28
C LYS A 83 -19.72 3.86 -27.23
N SER A 84 -20.76 3.17 -27.68
CA SER A 84 -21.73 2.49 -26.80
C SER A 84 -21.71 1.00 -27.10
N TYR A 85 -21.56 0.21 -26.04
CA TYR A 85 -21.47 -1.24 -26.07
C TYR A 85 -22.67 -1.83 -25.33
N TRP A 86 -23.13 -2.99 -25.78
CA TRP A 86 -24.21 -3.73 -25.14
C TRP A 86 -23.66 -4.99 -24.51
N LEU A 87 -23.38 -4.93 -23.22
CA LEU A 87 -22.65 -5.97 -22.51
C LEU A 87 -23.57 -6.67 -21.51
N THR A 88 -23.41 -7.98 -21.35
CA THR A 88 -24.12 -8.71 -20.30
C THR A 88 -23.47 -8.45 -18.94
N PRO A 89 -24.20 -8.59 -17.82
CA PRO A 89 -23.60 -8.51 -16.49
C PRO A 89 -22.43 -9.48 -16.28
N GLU A 90 -22.45 -10.65 -16.92
CA GLU A 90 -21.38 -11.65 -16.85
C GLU A 90 -20.10 -11.16 -17.54
N GLU A 91 -20.21 -10.58 -18.74
CA GLU A 91 -19.07 -9.97 -19.45
C GLU A 91 -18.45 -8.83 -18.62
N VAL A 92 -19.31 -8.01 -17.99
CA VAL A 92 -18.89 -6.89 -17.14
C VAL A 92 -18.19 -7.37 -15.87
N ASN A 93 -18.70 -8.42 -15.23
CA ASN A 93 -18.06 -9.02 -14.06
C ASN A 93 -16.71 -9.65 -14.42
N LEU A 94 -16.61 -10.36 -15.55
CA LEU A 94 -15.35 -10.93 -16.03
C LEU A 94 -14.29 -9.84 -16.24
N MET A 95 -14.68 -8.69 -16.79
CA MET A 95 -13.79 -7.53 -16.91
C MET A 95 -13.43 -6.93 -15.54
N ALA A 96 -14.38 -6.86 -14.61
CA ALA A 96 -14.14 -6.32 -13.27
C ALA A 96 -13.21 -7.24 -12.46
N ASP A 97 -13.24 -8.55 -12.69
CA ASP A 97 -12.35 -9.52 -12.05
C ASP A 97 -10.88 -9.36 -12.45
N GLN A 98 -10.59 -8.61 -13.52
CA GLN A 98 -9.20 -8.20 -13.80
C GLN A 98 -8.61 -7.32 -12.69
N PHE A 99 -9.44 -6.68 -11.87
CA PHE A 99 -9.03 -5.94 -10.67
C PHE A 99 -8.99 -6.83 -9.41
N GLY A 100 -8.93 -8.16 -9.58
CA GLY A 100 -8.76 -9.11 -8.47
C GLY A 100 -7.53 -8.82 -7.59
N TRP A 101 -6.46 -8.31 -8.18
CA TRP A 101 -5.21 -7.94 -7.50
C TRP A 101 -5.36 -6.78 -6.49
N LEU A 102 -6.46 -6.02 -6.52
CA LEU A 102 -6.71 -4.96 -5.52
C LEU A 102 -7.03 -5.52 -4.13
N VAL A 103 -7.47 -6.78 -4.06
CA VAL A 103 -8.16 -7.32 -2.87
C VAL A 103 -7.65 -8.72 -2.54
N THR A 104 -7.45 -8.96 -1.24
CA THR A 104 -7.08 -10.28 -0.73
C THR A 104 -8.04 -10.71 0.35
N SER A 105 -8.39 -12.00 0.34
CA SER A 105 -9.20 -12.61 1.40
C SER A 105 -8.31 -12.95 2.59
N ARG A 106 -8.54 -12.28 3.73
CA ARG A 106 -7.95 -12.66 5.02
C ARG A 106 -9.09 -13.07 5.95
N LYS A 107 -9.11 -14.35 6.35
CA LYS A 107 -10.10 -14.92 7.28
C LYS A 107 -11.57 -14.73 6.86
N GLY A 108 -11.85 -14.75 5.56
CA GLY A 108 -13.22 -14.60 5.02
C GLY A 108 -13.68 -13.16 4.85
N GLU A 109 -12.92 -12.18 5.35
CA GLU A 109 -13.10 -10.76 5.03
C GLU A 109 -12.16 -10.37 3.89
N TYR A 110 -12.70 -9.65 2.91
CA TYR A 110 -11.91 -9.14 1.81
C TYR A 110 -11.36 -7.76 2.20
N CYS A 111 -10.04 -7.64 2.24
CA CYS A 111 -9.35 -6.38 2.51
C CYS A 111 -8.58 -5.93 1.26
N LEU A 112 -8.42 -4.63 1.09
CA LEU A 112 -7.47 -4.11 0.10
C LEU A 112 -6.06 -4.56 0.48
N GLN A 113 -5.31 -5.06 -0.49
CA GLN A 113 -3.89 -5.33 -0.31
C GLN A 113 -3.09 -4.30 -1.12
N PRO A 114 -2.78 -3.13 -0.54
CA PRO A 114 -1.98 -2.13 -1.23
C PRO A 114 -0.55 -2.65 -1.38
N LEU A 115 -0.15 -2.98 -2.61
CA LEU A 115 1.21 -3.41 -2.97
C LEU A 115 1.92 -2.33 -3.78
N ARG A 116 1.63 -1.05 -3.49
CA ARG A 116 2.23 0.05 -4.22
C ARG A 116 3.62 0.35 -3.68
N THR A 117 4.59 0.37 -4.58
CA THR A 117 5.99 0.63 -4.31
C THR A 117 6.46 1.98 -4.84
N VAL A 118 5.71 2.59 -5.77
CA VAL A 118 6.01 3.89 -6.36
C VAL A 118 5.33 5.02 -5.58
N ASN A 119 6.09 6.02 -5.15
CA ASN A 119 5.58 7.14 -4.37
C ASN A 119 4.59 7.97 -5.22
N PRO A 120 3.29 8.02 -4.86
CA PRO A 120 2.31 8.76 -5.62
C PRO A 120 2.48 10.28 -5.52
N CYS A 121 3.18 10.77 -4.49
CA CYS A 121 3.34 12.19 -4.18
C CYS A 121 4.72 12.46 -3.53
N PRO A 122 5.81 12.51 -4.32
CA PRO A 122 7.16 12.76 -3.80
C PRO A 122 7.33 14.16 -3.18
N VAL A 123 6.49 15.11 -3.58
CA VAL A 123 6.45 16.45 -2.98
C VAL A 123 5.01 16.83 -2.66
N LEU A 124 4.74 17.08 -1.38
CA LEU A 124 3.45 17.59 -0.93
C LEU A 124 3.52 19.11 -0.80
N ARG A 125 2.63 19.81 -1.49
CA ARG A 125 2.44 21.25 -1.33
C ARG A 125 1.16 21.48 -0.56
N ILE A 126 1.30 21.93 0.69
CA ILE A 126 0.17 22.18 1.59
C ILE A 126 0.27 23.64 2.02
N ARG A 127 -0.69 24.46 1.59
CA ARG A 127 -0.67 25.91 1.80
C ARG A 127 0.66 26.52 1.32
N LEU A 128 1.40 27.18 2.19
CA LEU A 128 2.69 27.83 1.92
C LEU A 128 3.88 26.91 2.23
N HIS A 129 3.64 25.62 2.51
CA HIS A 129 4.67 24.69 2.95
C HIS A 129 4.86 23.59 1.92
N ARG A 130 6.13 23.24 1.72
CA ARG A 130 6.55 22.18 0.82
C ARG A 130 7.20 21.08 1.66
N LEU A 131 6.57 19.92 1.70
CA LEU A 131 7.11 18.74 2.37
C LEU A 131 7.73 17.84 1.30
N LYS A 132 8.95 17.39 1.57
CA LYS A 132 9.63 16.41 0.73
C LYS A 132 9.31 15.03 1.28
N GLY A 133 8.82 14.14 0.42
CA GLY A 133 8.61 12.73 0.73
C GLY A 133 9.82 11.88 0.42
N PRO A 134 9.74 10.59 0.76
CA PRO A 134 10.78 9.61 0.47
C PRO A 134 10.79 9.25 -1.03
N ASP A 135 11.87 8.61 -1.45
CA ASP A 135 11.97 7.99 -2.77
C ASP A 135 11.10 6.72 -2.85
N ASP A 136 10.99 6.17 -4.06
CA ASP A 136 10.25 4.92 -4.29
C ASP A 136 10.80 3.79 -3.39
N ASN A 137 9.91 2.90 -2.95
CA ASN A 137 10.21 1.84 -2.00
C ASN A 137 10.83 2.28 -0.66
N LEU A 138 10.75 3.57 -0.30
CA LEU A 138 11.36 4.08 0.93
C LEU A 138 12.88 3.83 1.00
N PHE A 139 13.58 3.74 -0.13
CA PHE A 139 15.01 3.39 -0.14
C PHE A 139 15.92 4.47 0.49
N ASP A 140 15.45 5.71 0.58
CA ASP A 140 16.20 6.83 1.14
C ASP A 140 15.90 7.11 2.62
N ILE A 141 15.03 6.33 3.27
CA ILE A 141 14.68 6.57 4.67
C ILE A 141 15.80 6.13 5.61
N THR A 142 15.95 6.85 6.71
CA THR A 142 16.87 6.47 7.78
C THR A 142 16.27 5.40 8.68
N PHE A 143 17.13 4.70 9.43
CA PHE A 143 16.69 3.75 10.45
C PHE A 143 15.79 4.42 11.51
N GLU A 144 16.13 5.64 11.92
CA GLU A 144 15.33 6.45 12.83
C GLU A 144 13.92 6.73 12.29
N GLN A 145 13.80 7.10 11.01
CA GLN A 145 12.49 7.31 10.37
C GLN A 145 11.66 6.04 10.37
N TYR A 146 12.27 4.90 10.03
CA TYR A 146 11.58 3.61 10.02
C TYR A 146 11.07 3.22 11.41
N MET A 147 11.87 3.43 12.46
CA MET A 147 11.47 3.17 13.85
C MET A 147 10.22 3.95 14.27
N TYR A 148 10.23 5.27 14.04
CA TYR A 148 9.07 6.10 14.39
C TYR A 148 7.86 5.76 13.52
N MET A 149 8.08 5.51 12.23
CA MET A 149 7.01 5.05 11.32
C MET A 149 6.33 3.77 11.85
N GLN A 150 7.10 2.75 12.24
CA GLN A 150 6.54 1.52 12.83
C GLN A 150 5.79 1.79 14.14
N THR A 151 6.36 2.63 15.01
CA THR A 151 5.72 3.01 16.28
C THR A 151 4.34 3.65 16.05
N TYR A 152 4.23 4.54 15.05
CA TYR A 152 2.94 5.17 14.72
C TYR A 152 2.00 4.26 13.92
N LEU A 153 2.52 3.30 13.16
CA LEU A 153 1.71 2.26 12.53
C LEU A 153 1.01 1.39 13.58
N ASP A 154 1.73 0.94 14.60
CA ASP A 154 1.16 0.15 15.70
C ASP A 154 0.15 0.98 16.50
N ALA A 155 0.46 2.26 16.75
CA ALA A 155 -0.45 3.17 17.45
C ALA A 155 -1.72 3.50 16.66
N LEU A 156 -1.71 3.39 15.33
CA LEU A 156 -2.87 3.68 14.48
C LEU A 156 -4.07 2.78 14.77
N ALA A 157 -3.81 1.54 15.23
CA ALA A 157 -4.87 0.61 15.63
C ALA A 157 -5.68 1.12 16.84
N ALA A 158 -5.06 1.92 17.71
CA ALA A 158 -5.70 2.52 18.88
C ALA A 158 -6.19 3.94 18.63
N ASP A 159 -5.46 4.74 17.85
CA ASP A 159 -5.78 6.14 17.58
C ASP A 159 -5.58 6.49 16.08
N PRO A 160 -6.68 6.62 15.31
CA PRO A 160 -6.64 7.02 13.91
C PRO A 160 -6.01 8.41 13.66
N ALA A 161 -5.97 9.29 14.67
CA ALA A 161 -5.34 10.61 14.54
C ALA A 161 -3.81 10.52 14.37
N LYS A 162 -3.20 9.39 14.74
CA LYS A 162 -1.77 9.13 14.57
C LYS A 162 -1.35 8.96 13.12
N LEU A 163 -2.30 8.84 12.18
CA LEU A 163 -2.00 8.83 10.76
C LEU A 163 -1.22 10.08 10.33
N ASP A 164 -1.53 11.24 10.90
CA ASP A 164 -0.83 12.49 10.56
C ASP A 164 0.63 12.46 11.03
N CYS A 165 0.90 11.87 12.21
CA CYS A 165 2.25 11.68 12.74
C CYS A 165 3.03 10.63 11.92
N LEU A 166 2.37 9.55 11.52
CA LEU A 166 2.95 8.53 10.65
C LEU A 166 3.44 9.14 9.33
N LEU A 167 2.57 9.92 8.68
CA LEU A 167 2.92 10.59 7.43
C LEU A 167 4.01 11.64 7.64
N ALA A 168 4.04 12.34 8.78
CA ALA A 168 5.08 13.32 9.11
C ALA A 168 6.48 12.69 9.28
N CYS A 169 6.57 11.39 9.58
CA CYS A 169 7.86 10.68 9.65
C CYS A 169 8.56 10.62 8.28
N LEU A 170 7.77 10.57 7.21
CA LEU A 170 8.26 10.39 5.84
C LEU A 170 8.18 11.68 5.02
N TRP A 171 7.11 12.45 5.16
CA TRP A 171 6.95 13.75 4.52
C TRP A 171 7.21 14.84 5.55
N HIS A 172 8.37 15.47 5.46
CA HIS A 172 8.77 16.53 6.37
C HIS A 172 9.28 17.78 5.64
N THR A 173 9.30 18.91 6.34
CA THR A 173 9.76 20.20 5.78
C THR A 173 11.28 20.33 5.79
N GLY A 174 11.96 19.59 6.67
CA GLY A 174 13.42 19.59 6.80
C GLY A 174 14.14 18.88 5.64
N ARG A 175 15.46 19.12 5.52
CA ARG A 175 16.34 18.32 4.64
C ARG A 175 16.61 16.93 5.19
N ARG A 176 16.52 16.78 6.51
CA ARG A 176 16.64 15.53 7.26
C ARG A 176 15.47 15.44 8.23
N PHE A 177 15.11 14.22 8.58
CA PHE A 177 14.12 13.96 9.62
C PHE A 177 14.59 14.49 10.97
N ASP A 178 13.66 15.08 11.72
CA ASP A 178 13.90 15.61 13.07
C ASP A 178 12.62 15.42 13.89
N ILE A 179 12.71 14.59 14.94
CA ILE A 179 11.58 14.29 15.82
C ILE A 179 10.98 15.53 16.46
N ASN A 180 11.78 16.56 16.77
CA ASN A 180 11.27 17.76 17.44
C ASN A 180 10.31 18.56 16.53
N ARG A 181 10.38 18.33 15.22
CA ARG A 181 9.51 18.97 14.22
C ARG A 181 8.32 18.11 13.83
N LEU A 182 8.26 16.86 14.28
CA LEU A 182 7.24 15.90 13.89
C LEU A 182 5.82 16.43 14.16
N GLU A 183 5.58 17.01 15.34
CA GLU A 183 4.27 17.57 15.67
C GLU A 183 3.89 18.76 14.79
N HIS A 184 4.88 19.57 14.39
CA HIS A 184 4.66 20.69 13.49
C HIS A 184 4.28 20.19 12.09
N ASP A 185 5.05 19.24 11.56
CA ASP A 185 4.80 18.65 10.24
C ASP A 185 3.47 17.87 10.21
N ALA A 186 3.12 17.17 11.30
CA ALA A 186 1.83 16.50 11.46
C ALA A 186 0.65 17.49 11.44
N LYS A 187 0.77 18.67 12.08
CA LYS A 187 -0.26 19.73 12.02
C LYS A 187 -0.47 20.24 10.60
N ILE A 188 0.58 20.30 9.79
CA ILE A 188 0.48 20.71 8.38
C ILE A 188 -0.22 19.61 7.58
N ILE A 189 0.21 18.36 7.74
CA ILE A 189 -0.35 17.17 7.09
C ILE A 189 -1.83 16.98 7.44
N ARG A 190 -2.24 17.38 8.64
CA ARG A 190 -3.65 17.34 9.06
C ARG A 190 -4.60 17.97 8.05
N HIS A 191 -4.16 19.01 7.35
CA HIS A 191 -4.96 19.73 6.34
C HIS A 191 -5.04 19.04 4.97
N LEU A 192 -4.35 17.92 4.76
CA LEU A 192 -4.50 17.12 3.54
C LEU A 192 -5.90 16.51 3.46
N PRO A 193 -6.47 16.41 2.24
CA PRO A 193 -7.66 15.60 2.02
C PRO A 193 -7.40 14.17 2.47
N ALA A 194 -8.36 13.56 3.14
CA ALA A 194 -8.19 12.23 3.68
C ALA A 194 -7.94 11.19 2.56
N GLU A 195 -8.34 11.46 1.31
CA GLU A 195 -8.12 10.56 0.16
C GLU A 195 -6.61 10.49 -0.11
N VAL A 196 -5.95 11.64 -0.04
CA VAL A 196 -4.50 11.74 -0.18
C VAL A 196 -3.81 11.00 0.96
N LYS A 197 -4.25 11.19 2.20
CA LYS A 197 -3.68 10.46 3.35
C LYS A 197 -3.79 8.94 3.19
N MET A 198 -4.94 8.44 2.72
CA MET A 198 -5.14 7.01 2.43
C MET A 198 -4.22 6.50 1.33
N MET A 199 -4.03 7.26 0.25
CA MET A 199 -3.08 6.87 -0.81
C MET A 199 -1.63 6.79 -0.28
N LEU A 200 -1.21 7.76 0.52
CA LEU A 200 0.12 7.75 1.13
C LEU A 200 0.28 6.57 2.09
N TYR A 201 -0.74 6.29 2.89
CA TYR A 201 -0.79 5.14 3.78
C TYR A 201 -0.65 3.82 3.02
N TRP A 202 -1.35 3.66 1.90
CA TRP A 202 -1.22 2.48 1.04
C TRP A 202 0.18 2.31 0.45
N PHE A 203 0.84 3.40 0.07
CA PHE A 203 2.23 3.36 -0.36
C PHE A 203 3.18 2.89 0.76
N ILE A 204 2.96 3.33 2.01
CA ILE A 204 3.76 2.86 3.15
C ILE A 204 3.58 1.36 3.35
N LEU A 205 2.33 0.90 3.38
CA LEU A 205 2.04 -0.53 3.56
C LEU A 205 2.63 -1.39 2.45
N GLY A 206 2.52 -0.94 1.19
CA GLY A 206 3.10 -1.65 0.04
C GLY A 206 4.62 -1.71 0.11
N SER A 207 5.27 -0.61 0.50
CA SER A 207 6.74 -0.56 0.65
C SER A 207 7.24 -1.46 1.79
N ILE A 208 6.53 -1.51 2.93
CA ILE A 208 6.87 -2.42 4.03
C ILE A 208 6.69 -3.88 3.62
N GLN A 209 5.62 -4.20 2.90
CA GLN A 209 5.42 -5.55 2.39
C GLN A 209 6.55 -5.94 1.41
N ASN A 210 6.98 -5.02 0.54
CA ASN A 210 8.10 -5.25 -0.34
C ASN A 210 9.41 -5.52 0.44
N PHE A 211 9.68 -4.79 1.54
CA PHE A 211 10.81 -5.13 2.41
C PHE A 211 10.70 -6.52 3.03
N ALA A 212 9.49 -6.91 3.47
CA ALA A 212 9.27 -8.24 4.02
C ALA A 212 9.49 -9.35 2.99
N ASP A 213 9.13 -9.11 1.73
CA ASP A 213 9.31 -10.05 0.64
C ASP A 213 10.79 -10.12 0.18
N CYS A 214 11.51 -9.00 0.17
CA CYS A 214 12.94 -8.95 -0.18
C CYS A 214 13.86 -9.50 0.93
N TYR A 215 13.50 -9.31 2.20
CA TYR A 215 14.30 -9.70 3.35
C TYR A 215 13.54 -10.67 4.27
N PRO A 216 13.10 -11.83 3.75
CA PRO A 216 12.25 -12.72 4.50
C PRO A 216 12.92 -13.20 5.79
N ARG A 217 14.24 -13.36 5.88
CA ARG A 217 14.91 -13.80 7.13
C ARG A 217 14.77 -12.76 8.24
N VAL A 218 14.80 -11.48 7.89
CA VAL A 218 14.63 -10.37 8.84
C VAL A 218 13.17 -10.27 9.31
N PHE A 219 12.20 -10.48 8.41
CA PHE A 219 10.77 -10.26 8.69
C PHE A 219 9.97 -11.54 9.02
N SER A 220 10.49 -12.75 8.77
CA SER A 220 9.83 -14.04 9.03
C SER A 220 10.05 -14.60 10.43
N GLY A 221 10.87 -13.92 11.24
CA GLY A 221 11.14 -14.27 12.63
C GLY A 221 9.95 -14.08 13.57
N GLY A 222 8.96 -14.96 13.49
CA GLY A 222 7.90 -15.12 14.50
C GLY A 222 6.47 -14.96 13.96
N SER A 223 5.83 -16.08 13.67
CA SER A 223 4.37 -16.29 13.58
C SER A 223 3.46 -15.04 13.58
N GLY A 224 3.01 -14.63 12.39
CA GLY A 224 1.64 -14.19 12.18
C GLY A 224 1.24 -12.78 12.61
N LYS A 225 2.14 -11.93 13.09
CA LYS A 225 1.90 -10.48 13.23
C LYS A 225 3.20 -9.72 12.96
N ILE A 226 3.21 -8.95 11.88
CA ILE A 226 4.27 -7.99 11.52
C ILE A 226 4.39 -6.85 12.57
N ALA A 227 3.45 -6.74 13.51
CA ALA A 227 3.22 -5.58 14.37
C ALA A 227 3.69 -5.77 15.84
N GLY A 228 4.88 -6.30 16.12
CA GLY A 228 5.34 -6.28 17.53
C GLY A 228 6.69 -6.92 17.85
N ASN A 229 7.02 -8.07 17.27
CA ASN A 229 8.28 -8.77 17.58
C ASN A 229 9.46 -8.35 16.68
N VAL A 230 9.15 -7.73 15.54
CA VAL A 230 10.14 -7.33 14.52
C VAL A 230 10.98 -6.15 15.00
N LEU A 231 10.40 -5.20 15.73
CA LEU A 231 11.16 -4.07 16.30
C LEU A 231 12.12 -4.54 17.39
N ASP A 232 11.70 -5.41 18.30
CA ASP A 232 12.55 -5.93 19.38
C ASP A 232 13.70 -6.80 18.83
N SER A 233 13.44 -7.61 17.80
CA SER A 233 14.50 -8.37 17.12
C SER A 233 15.43 -7.44 16.34
N GLN A 234 14.90 -6.41 15.67
CA GLN A 234 15.68 -5.38 14.97
C GLN A 234 16.51 -4.52 15.93
N PHE A 235 16.02 -4.20 17.12
CA PHE A 235 16.78 -3.49 18.16
C PHE A 235 17.89 -4.36 18.74
N ARG A 236 17.63 -5.64 19.02
CA ARG A 236 18.68 -6.58 19.46
C ARG A 236 19.75 -6.78 18.39
N LEU A 237 19.35 -6.81 17.12
CA LEU A 237 20.28 -6.88 15.99
C LEU A 237 21.05 -5.57 15.82
N LEU A 238 20.41 -4.40 15.99
CA LEU A 238 21.09 -3.11 15.99
C LEU A 238 22.10 -2.98 17.12
N ASP A 239 21.78 -3.46 18.31
CA ASP A 239 22.71 -3.53 19.45
C ASP A 239 23.90 -4.44 19.14
N SER A 240 23.69 -5.51 18.37
CA SER A 240 24.76 -6.39 17.89
C SER A 240 25.58 -5.76 16.74
N LEU A 241 24.95 -5.01 15.83
CA LEU A 241 25.59 -4.30 14.71
C LEU A 241 26.44 -3.12 15.21
N ALA A 242 25.99 -2.44 16.26
CA ALA A 242 26.78 -1.46 16.97
C ALA A 242 27.91 -2.09 17.80
N ALA A 243 28.04 -3.42 17.85
CA ALA A 243 29.02 -4.15 18.67
C ALA A 243 29.03 -3.70 20.14
N HIS A 244 27.86 -3.35 20.69
CA HIS A 244 27.70 -2.72 22.01
C HIS A 244 28.36 -1.33 22.20
N ASP A 245 28.86 -0.71 21.13
CA ASP A 245 29.43 0.64 21.15
C ASP A 245 28.31 1.70 21.05
N MET A 246 28.02 2.32 22.19
CA MET A 246 26.97 3.35 22.31
C MET A 246 27.23 4.59 21.45
N THR A 247 28.50 4.87 21.10
CA THR A 247 28.86 6.05 20.30
C THR A 247 28.47 5.90 18.83
N LYS A 248 28.40 4.65 18.33
CA LYS A 248 28.00 4.34 16.94
C LYS A 248 26.49 4.26 16.75
N LYS A 249 25.71 4.22 17.84
CA LYS A 249 24.24 4.08 17.76
C LYS A 249 23.59 5.26 17.07
N ASP A 250 24.07 6.48 17.30
CA ASP A 250 23.53 7.67 16.65
C ASP A 250 23.87 7.71 15.15
N ASP A 251 25.05 7.20 14.77
CA ASP A 251 25.44 7.06 13.36
C ASP A 251 24.62 5.99 12.65
N VAL A 252 24.37 4.84 13.30
CA VAL A 252 23.51 3.78 12.75
C VAL A 252 22.06 4.24 12.64
N ARG A 253 21.53 4.99 13.62
CA ARG A 253 20.17 5.57 13.55
C ARG A 253 19.99 6.51 12.37
N ARG A 254 21.03 7.27 12.04
CA ARG A 254 21.06 8.21 10.91
C ARG A 254 21.43 7.55 9.58
N GLY A 255 21.91 6.31 9.60
CA GLY A 255 22.20 5.50 8.42
C GLY A 255 20.92 5.13 7.66
N LEU A 256 21.09 4.72 6.40
CA LEU A 256 19.99 4.26 5.56
C LEU A 256 19.43 2.94 6.11
N PHE A 257 18.11 2.85 6.13
CA PHE A 257 17.44 1.65 6.62
C PHE A 257 17.75 0.41 5.76
N ILE A 258 17.89 0.59 4.45
CA ILE A 258 18.19 -0.52 3.52
C ILE A 258 19.57 -1.15 3.77
N ASP A 259 20.57 -0.33 4.12
CA ASP A 259 21.91 -0.82 4.47
C ASP A 259 21.85 -1.65 5.75
N ALA A 260 21.04 -1.20 6.72
CA ALA A 260 20.79 -1.95 7.94
C ALA A 260 20.07 -3.28 7.66
N LEU A 261 19.06 -3.31 6.78
CA LEU A 261 18.39 -4.54 6.36
C LEU A 261 19.34 -5.54 5.71
N TYR A 262 20.19 -5.07 4.79
CA TYR A 262 21.20 -5.91 4.15
C TYR A 262 22.18 -6.51 5.16
N ALA A 263 22.70 -5.69 6.08
CA ALA A 263 23.60 -6.17 7.13
C ALA A 263 22.93 -7.19 8.06
N MET A 264 21.65 -6.97 8.42
CA MET A 264 20.89 -7.91 9.25
C MET A 264 20.64 -9.24 8.55
N ASP A 265 20.24 -9.22 7.27
CA ASP A 265 19.96 -10.43 6.50
C ASP A 265 21.22 -11.31 6.36
N GLU A 266 22.36 -10.69 6.05
CA GLU A 266 23.64 -11.39 5.95
C GLU A 266 24.09 -12.00 7.28
N GLN A 267 23.90 -11.29 8.40
CA GLN A 267 24.21 -11.84 9.72
C GLN A 267 23.32 -13.04 10.09
N LEU A 268 22.02 -12.96 9.80
CA LEU A 268 21.09 -14.07 10.04
C LEU A 268 21.46 -15.28 9.18
N ARG A 269 21.84 -15.07 7.91
CA ARG A 269 22.34 -16.12 7.02
C ARG A 269 23.56 -16.83 7.61
N ILE A 270 24.54 -16.07 8.11
CA ILE A 270 25.74 -16.62 8.76
C ILE A 270 25.37 -17.42 10.03
N GLN A 271 24.46 -16.91 10.86
CA GLN A 271 24.02 -17.61 12.07
C GLN A 271 23.30 -18.93 11.77
N GLU A 272 22.45 -18.96 10.74
CA GLU A 272 21.80 -20.19 10.29
C GLU A 272 22.82 -21.20 9.79
N GLU A 273 23.78 -20.79 8.95
CA GLU A 273 24.86 -21.68 8.49
C GLU A 273 25.70 -22.25 9.65
N MET A 274 25.98 -21.44 10.67
CA MET A 274 26.70 -21.90 11.87
C MET A 274 25.86 -22.91 12.67
N LYS A 275 24.55 -22.67 12.81
CA LYS A 275 23.63 -23.60 13.49
C LYS A 275 23.51 -24.92 12.73
N GLU A 276 23.38 -24.89 11.40
CA GLU A 276 23.36 -26.10 10.57
C GLU A 276 24.67 -26.89 10.67
N LYS A 277 25.82 -26.22 10.67
CA LYS A 277 27.14 -26.86 10.85
C LYS A 277 27.29 -27.49 12.24
N MET A 278 26.70 -26.90 13.28
CA MET A 278 26.70 -27.46 14.63
C MET A 278 25.71 -28.63 14.79
N GLN A 279 24.58 -28.63 14.09
CA GLN A 279 23.60 -29.73 14.12
C GLN A 279 24.01 -30.95 13.28
N ARG A 280 24.91 -30.76 12.30
CA ARG A 280 25.47 -31.85 11.48
C ARG A 280 26.73 -32.50 12.08
N ARG A 281 27.19 -32.03 13.25
CA ARG A 281 28.27 -32.64 14.04
C ARG A 281 27.70 -33.42 15.20
#